data_AF-A0A022XSA8-F1
#
_entry.id   AF-A0A022XSA8-F1
#
_cell.length_a   1.000
_cell.length_b   1.000
_cell.length_c   1.000
_cell.angle_alpha   90.00
_cell.angle_beta   90.00
_cell.angle_gamma   90.00
#
_symmetry.space_group_name_H-M   'P 1'
#
loop_
_entity.id
_entity.type
_entity.pdbx_description
1 polymer ?
#
loop_
_entity_poly.entity_id
_entity_poly.type
_entity_poly.pdbx_seq_one_letter_code
_entity_poly.pdbx_strand_id
1 'polypeptide(L)'
;MILLNREPGKNALRRIVGLMLQQPFIRRHTGSPQLQLYQNFRPFVLAISICSLEKSLTTNLIYNMRIAPFVIAVCAFVANVDASYYYTVFTSISSGLNVTLNGTTKGIEFGPGSPCRYWTRYEVAPEINDWSYYSIRARDGQIYFRYPEYRPRAIAQAASTPSLFRIEVDGEGSYVVALESETGEKLAWTAERSTTAPNRNMVVSLQPYKRSRAQRFKIAEEYVDPDDC
;
A
#
# COMPACT_ATOMS: atom_id res chain seq x y z
N MET A 1 39.01 20.36 17.52
CA MET A 1 38.17 20.38 16.31
C MET A 1 36.91 19.59 16.60
N ILE A 2 35.81 20.26 16.90
CA ILE A 2 34.53 19.65 17.29
C ILE A 2 33.66 19.60 16.02
N LEU A 3 33.41 18.40 15.50
CA LEU A 3 32.42 18.18 14.44
C LEU A 3 31.12 17.72 15.11
N LEU A 4 30.17 18.66 15.19
CA LEU A 4 28.80 18.44 15.64
C LEU A 4 28.09 17.49 14.66
N ASN A 5 27.75 16.30 15.15
CA ASN A 5 26.82 15.38 14.52
C ASN A 5 25.42 16.01 14.64
N ARG A 6 24.89 16.59 13.55
CA ARG A 6 23.55 17.17 13.52
C ARG A 6 22.65 16.24 12.73
N GLU A 7 21.78 15.52 13.43
CA GLU A 7 20.72 14.73 12.81
C GLU A 7 19.83 15.62 11.92
N PRO A 8 19.43 15.15 10.73
CA PRO A 8 18.56 15.92 9.86
C PRO A 8 17.16 16.02 10.49
N GLY A 9 16.74 17.25 10.80
CA GLY A 9 15.41 17.50 11.36
C GLY A 9 14.29 17.00 10.44
N LYS A 10 13.13 16.65 11.02
CA LYS A 10 11.95 16.06 10.35
C LYS A 10 11.51 16.75 9.05
N ASN A 11 11.80 18.04 8.89
CA ASN A 11 11.50 18.81 7.67
C ASN A 11 12.45 18.50 6.49
N ALA A 12 13.68 18.07 6.75
CA ALA A 12 14.63 17.64 5.72
C ALA A 12 14.24 16.27 5.14
N LEU A 13 13.80 15.34 5.99
CA LEU A 13 13.26 14.03 5.59
C LEU A 13 11.98 14.19 4.75
N ARG A 14 11.07 15.11 5.12
CA ARG A 14 9.88 15.43 4.31
C ARG A 14 10.23 15.95 2.91
N ARG A 15 11.27 16.78 2.76
CA ARG A 15 11.73 17.28 1.45
C ARG A 15 12.36 16.19 0.58
N ILE A 16 13.12 15.26 1.17
CA ILE A 16 13.77 14.17 0.44
C ILE A 16 12.73 13.18 -0.10
N VAL A 17 11.70 12.86 0.68
CA VAL A 17 10.60 11.99 0.24
C VAL A 17 9.75 12.69 -0.83
N GLY A 18 9.52 14.01 -0.71
CA GLY A 18 8.83 14.80 -1.73
C GLY A 18 9.59 14.88 -3.07
N LEU A 19 10.92 15.00 -3.03
CA LEU A 19 11.78 15.03 -4.23
C LEU A 19 11.83 13.68 -4.97
N MET A 20 11.75 12.56 -4.25
CA MET A 20 11.72 11.22 -4.87
C MET A 20 10.40 10.95 -5.62
N LEU A 21 9.32 11.67 -5.29
CA LEU A 21 8.01 11.50 -5.94
C LEU A 21 7.80 12.41 -7.16
N GLN A 22 8.74 13.33 -7.46
CA GLN A 22 8.55 14.37 -8.47
C GLN A 22 9.47 14.33 -9.71
N GLN A 23 10.32 13.31 -9.92
CA GLN A 23 11.15 13.27 -11.13
C GLN A 23 10.53 12.47 -12.28
N PRO A 24 10.18 13.11 -13.42
CA PRO A 24 9.84 12.41 -14.65
C PRO A 24 11.12 12.17 -15.44
N PHE A 25 11.56 10.92 -15.57
CA PHE A 25 12.63 10.59 -16.51
C PHE A 25 12.02 10.12 -17.84
N ILE A 26 11.78 11.07 -18.74
CA ILE A 26 11.62 10.80 -20.17
C ILE A 26 13.02 10.63 -20.78
N ARG A 27 13.30 9.46 -21.36
CA ARG A 27 14.25 9.36 -22.46
C ARG A 27 13.70 8.37 -23.50
N ARG A 28 13.28 8.91 -24.65
CA ARG A 28 13.03 8.14 -25.87
C ARG A 28 14.34 7.49 -26.32
N HIS A 29 14.34 6.19 -26.58
CA HIS A 29 15.00 5.60 -27.74
C HIS A 29 14.28 4.32 -28.17
N THR A 30 14.18 4.20 -29.48
CA THR A 30 13.51 3.23 -30.34
C THR A 30 14.09 1.80 -30.26
N GLY A 31 13.20 0.81 -30.21
CA GLY A 31 13.36 -0.51 -30.86
C GLY A 31 14.11 -1.63 -30.11
N SER A 32 13.38 -2.52 -29.43
CA SER A 32 13.48 -4.00 -29.58
C SER A 32 12.60 -4.73 -28.52
N PRO A 33 11.99 -5.89 -28.84
CA PRO A 33 10.96 -6.52 -28.03
C PRO A 33 11.53 -7.55 -27.02
N GLN A 34 12.49 -7.15 -26.18
CA GLN A 34 13.04 -8.02 -25.12
C GLN A 34 13.11 -7.40 -23.72
N LEU A 35 12.48 -6.25 -23.48
CA LEU A 35 12.58 -5.51 -22.22
C LEU A 35 11.31 -5.53 -21.34
N GLN A 36 10.40 -6.49 -21.54
CA GLN A 36 9.15 -6.60 -20.75
C GLN A 36 9.23 -7.45 -19.48
N LEU A 37 10.42 -7.82 -19.00
CA LEU A 37 10.57 -8.64 -17.78
C LEU A 37 11.22 -7.94 -16.58
N TYR A 38 11.36 -6.61 -16.62
CA TYR A 38 12.00 -5.85 -15.54
C TYR A 38 11.14 -4.67 -15.06
N GLN A 39 9.97 -4.92 -14.47
CA GLN A 39 9.25 -3.86 -13.74
C GLN A 39 8.66 -4.22 -12.37
N ASN A 40 8.84 -5.44 -11.85
CA ASN A 40 8.31 -5.79 -10.51
C ASN A 40 9.40 -6.32 -9.58
N PHE A 41 10.37 -5.48 -9.20
CA PHE A 41 11.42 -5.89 -8.27
C PHE A 41 11.87 -4.78 -7.34
N ARG A 42 11.08 -4.52 -6.29
CA ARG A 42 11.53 -3.81 -5.09
C ARG A 42 11.63 -4.62 -3.78
N PRO A 43 11.44 -5.96 -3.74
CA PRO A 43 12.10 -6.79 -2.73
C PRO A 43 13.49 -7.29 -3.18
N PHE A 44 13.83 -7.20 -4.47
CA PHE A 44 15.10 -7.76 -5.00
C PHE A 44 16.34 -6.93 -4.69
N VAL A 45 16.20 -5.66 -4.31
CA VAL A 45 17.37 -4.83 -3.96
C VAL A 45 17.99 -5.27 -2.63
N LEU A 46 17.20 -5.84 -1.72
CA LEU A 46 17.71 -6.47 -0.49
C LEU A 46 18.27 -7.88 -0.75
N ALA A 47 17.66 -8.66 -1.66
CA ALA A 47 18.17 -9.98 -2.05
C ALA A 47 19.53 -9.89 -2.78
N ILE A 48 19.71 -8.91 -3.67
CA ILE A 48 21.00 -8.68 -4.33
C ILE A 48 22.03 -8.15 -3.33
N SER A 49 21.64 -7.42 -2.29
CA SER A 49 22.61 -6.95 -1.28
C SER A 49 23.21 -8.10 -0.46
N ILE A 50 22.49 -9.22 -0.30
CA ILE A 50 23.02 -10.43 0.37
C ILE A 50 23.86 -11.25 -0.62
N CYS A 51 23.44 -11.38 -1.89
CA CYS A 51 24.24 -12.05 -2.93
C CYS A 51 25.50 -11.26 -3.37
N SER A 52 25.51 -9.93 -3.28
CA SER A 52 26.72 -9.14 -3.52
C SER A 52 27.73 -9.23 -2.38
N LEU A 53 27.31 -9.63 -1.17
CA LEU A 53 28.23 -10.01 -0.10
C LEU A 53 28.95 -11.33 -0.42
N GLU A 54 28.32 -12.23 -1.20
CA GLU A 54 28.96 -13.49 -1.63
C GLU A 54 30.17 -13.26 -2.54
N LYS A 55 30.14 -12.27 -3.44
CA LYS A 55 31.29 -11.97 -4.32
C LYS A 55 32.49 -11.40 -3.57
N SER A 56 32.28 -10.73 -2.44
CA SER A 56 33.39 -10.19 -1.63
C SER A 56 33.96 -11.21 -0.63
N LEU A 57 33.19 -12.23 -0.26
CA LEU A 57 33.61 -13.24 0.74
C LEU A 57 34.07 -14.57 0.11
N THR A 58 33.78 -14.82 -1.17
CA THR A 58 34.26 -16.03 -1.87
C THR A 58 35.72 -15.96 -2.31
N THR A 59 36.37 -14.79 -2.31
CA THR A 59 37.80 -14.71 -2.66
C THR A 59 38.73 -15.14 -1.52
N ASN A 60 38.23 -15.36 -0.29
CA ASN A 60 39.08 -15.66 0.87
C ASN A 60 38.72 -16.90 1.70
N LEU A 61 37.78 -17.74 1.28
CA LEU A 61 37.39 -18.94 2.04
C LEU A 61 37.48 -20.21 1.17
N ILE A 62 38.67 -20.45 0.61
CA ILE A 62 39.14 -21.80 0.34
C ILE A 62 39.53 -22.38 1.70
N TYR A 63 38.58 -22.88 2.50
CA TYR A 63 38.81 -23.93 3.50
C TYR A 63 37.46 -24.35 4.09
N ASN A 64 37.19 -25.66 4.07
CA ASN A 64 36.09 -26.39 4.72
C ASN A 64 34.81 -26.63 3.90
N MET A 65 34.85 -27.74 3.13
CA MET A 65 33.75 -28.47 2.46
C MET A 65 32.64 -29.02 3.40
N ARG A 66 32.25 -28.31 4.47
CA ARG A 66 31.19 -28.78 5.39
C ARG A 66 30.03 -27.82 5.63
N ILE A 67 30.04 -26.61 5.06
CA ILE A 67 29.04 -25.56 5.33
C ILE A 67 28.00 -25.44 4.20
N ALA A 68 28.33 -25.88 2.98
CA ALA A 68 27.47 -25.76 1.81
C ALA A 68 26.04 -26.35 1.94
N PRO A 69 25.80 -27.54 2.55
CA PRO A 69 24.45 -28.11 2.58
C PRO A 69 23.51 -27.38 3.55
N PHE A 70 24.04 -26.67 4.56
CA PHE A 70 23.23 -25.92 5.53
C PHE A 70 22.67 -24.62 4.92
N VAL A 71 23.45 -23.98 4.05
CA VAL A 71 23.05 -22.73 3.37
C VAL A 71 21.94 -22.98 2.34
N ILE A 72 21.99 -24.09 1.61
CA ILE A 72 20.96 -24.45 0.62
C ILE A 72 19.62 -24.76 1.30
N ALA A 73 19.63 -25.45 2.45
CA ALA A 73 18.42 -25.74 3.21
C ALA A 73 17.76 -24.48 3.80
N VAL A 74 18.57 -23.50 4.24
CA VAL A 74 18.05 -22.20 4.71
C VAL A 74 17.47 -21.40 3.54
N CYS A 75 18.14 -21.35 2.37
CA CYS A 75 17.61 -20.69 1.17
C CYS A 75 16.31 -21.32 0.62
N ALA A 76 16.14 -22.64 0.76
CA ALA A 76 14.88 -23.31 0.42
C ALA A 76 13.75 -23.00 1.43
N PHE A 77 14.08 -22.75 2.70
CA PHE A 77 13.10 -22.32 3.71
C PHE A 77 12.65 -20.87 3.53
N VAL A 78 13.50 -19.98 3.00
CA VAL A 78 13.10 -18.59 2.67
C VAL A 78 12.38 -18.48 1.31
N ALA A 79 12.34 -19.54 0.51
CA ALA A 79 11.57 -19.57 -0.75
C ALA A 79 10.10 -19.98 -0.56
N ASN A 80 9.74 -20.58 0.59
CA ASN A 80 8.35 -20.84 0.98
C ASN A 80 7.77 -19.67 1.76
N VAL A 81 7.95 -18.44 1.27
CA VAL A 81 7.06 -17.36 1.72
C VAL A 81 5.75 -17.61 1.00
N ASP A 82 4.84 -18.30 1.69
CA ASP A 82 3.46 -18.45 1.30
C ASP A 82 2.96 -17.09 0.78
N ALA A 83 2.34 -17.10 -0.40
CA ALA A 83 1.42 -16.03 -0.74
C ALA A 83 0.36 -16.03 0.37
N SER A 84 0.50 -15.13 1.35
CA SER A 84 -0.43 -15.05 2.44
C SER A 84 -1.76 -14.55 1.88
N TYR A 85 -2.73 -15.44 1.73
CA TYR A 85 -4.09 -15.19 1.25
C TYR A 85 -4.95 -14.40 2.26
N TYR A 86 -4.33 -13.54 3.06
CA TYR A 86 -5.02 -12.67 4.00
C TYR A 86 -5.30 -11.33 3.34
N TYR A 87 -6.57 -10.94 3.34
CA TYR A 87 -7.04 -9.69 2.76
C TYR A 87 -7.81 -8.88 3.79
N THR A 88 -7.58 -7.58 3.75
CA THR A 88 -8.28 -6.62 4.59
C THR A 88 -9.64 -6.29 3.97
N VAL A 89 -10.69 -6.45 4.76
CA VAL A 89 -12.07 -6.04 4.42
C VAL A 89 -12.48 -4.88 5.31
N PHE A 90 -12.93 -3.81 4.68
CA PHE A 90 -13.50 -2.64 5.38
C PHE A 90 -15.02 -2.65 5.25
N THR A 91 -15.71 -2.75 6.37
CA THR A 91 -17.18 -2.67 6.42
C THR A 91 -17.60 -1.38 7.10
N SER A 92 -18.40 -0.56 6.44
CA SER A 92 -18.96 0.65 7.06
C SER A 92 -19.91 0.29 8.20
N ILE A 93 -19.72 0.89 9.38
CA ILE A 93 -20.64 0.72 10.52
C ILE A 93 -21.98 1.43 10.29
N SER A 94 -22.02 2.45 9.44
CA SER A 94 -23.26 3.19 9.16
C SER A 94 -24.21 2.42 8.24
N SER A 95 -23.68 1.69 7.26
CA SER A 95 -24.48 1.00 6.24
C SER A 95 -24.37 -0.53 6.25
N GLY A 96 -23.33 -1.10 6.88
CA GLY A 96 -23.04 -2.53 6.81
C GLY A 96 -22.46 -3.00 5.47
N LEU A 97 -22.18 -2.07 4.54
CA LEU A 97 -21.63 -2.38 3.22
C LEU A 97 -20.09 -2.35 3.21
N ASN A 98 -19.50 -3.07 2.26
CA ASN A 98 -18.05 -3.20 2.16
C ASN A 98 -17.46 -2.21 1.17
N VAL A 99 -16.27 -1.69 1.48
CA VAL A 99 -15.45 -0.92 0.55
C VAL A 99 -15.03 -1.82 -0.60
N THR A 100 -15.52 -1.52 -1.79
CA THR A 100 -15.45 -2.38 -2.96
C THR A 100 -14.98 -1.58 -4.17
N LEU A 101 -14.11 -2.16 -4.98
CA LEU A 101 -13.76 -1.62 -6.28
C LEU A 101 -14.89 -1.87 -7.29
N ASN A 102 -15.34 -0.81 -7.95
CA ASN A 102 -16.15 -0.92 -9.14
C ASN A 102 -15.25 -1.12 -10.37
N GLY A 103 -15.20 -2.33 -10.92
CA GLY A 103 -14.33 -2.66 -12.04
C GLY A 103 -14.58 -1.84 -13.31
N THR A 104 -15.81 -1.36 -13.53
CA THR A 104 -16.21 -0.59 -14.71
C THR A 104 -15.79 0.87 -14.62
N THR A 105 -16.06 1.53 -13.49
CA THR A 105 -15.78 2.97 -13.31
C THR A 105 -14.43 3.24 -12.68
N LYS A 106 -13.76 2.19 -12.17
CA LYS A 106 -12.59 2.27 -11.28
C LYS A 106 -12.85 3.11 -10.01
N GLY A 107 -14.12 3.37 -9.70
CA GLY A 107 -14.53 4.04 -8.46
C GLY A 107 -14.39 3.09 -7.27
N ILE A 108 -14.09 3.66 -6.10
CA ILE A 108 -14.13 2.91 -4.85
C ILE A 108 -15.39 3.28 -4.09
N GLU A 109 -16.28 2.31 -3.98
CA GLU A 109 -17.65 2.48 -3.54
C GLU A 109 -18.03 1.48 -2.45
N PHE A 110 -19.25 1.57 -1.95
CA PHE A 110 -19.78 0.61 -1.01
C PHE A 110 -20.72 -0.36 -1.72
N GLY A 111 -20.36 -1.63 -1.71
CA GLY A 111 -21.11 -2.70 -2.36
C GLY A 111 -21.40 -3.88 -1.42
N PRO A 112 -22.42 -4.69 -1.73
CA PRO A 112 -22.63 -5.98 -1.08
C PRO A 112 -21.63 -7.01 -1.62
N GLY A 113 -20.98 -7.77 -0.73
CA GLY A 113 -20.52 -9.14 -0.97
C GLY A 113 -19.71 -9.50 -2.24
N SER A 114 -19.02 -8.56 -2.90
CA SER A 114 -18.21 -8.82 -4.12
C SER A 114 -16.80 -9.34 -3.80
N PRO A 115 -16.13 -10.11 -4.70
CA PRO A 115 -14.69 -10.39 -4.62
C PRO A 115 -13.83 -9.12 -4.65
N CYS A 116 -14.31 -8.07 -5.30
CA CYS A 116 -13.65 -6.76 -5.38
C CYS A 116 -13.60 -5.98 -4.05
N ARG A 117 -13.86 -6.63 -2.91
CA ARG A 117 -13.78 -6.06 -1.54
C ARG A 117 -12.49 -6.41 -0.80
N TYR A 118 -11.72 -7.35 -1.33
CA TYR A 118 -10.54 -7.88 -0.68
C TYR A 118 -9.32 -7.01 -1.02
N TRP A 119 -8.86 -6.23 -0.05
CA TRP A 119 -7.73 -5.33 -0.23
C TRP A 119 -6.47 -5.93 0.38
N THR A 120 -5.39 -6.02 -0.39
CA THR A 120 -4.08 -6.34 0.16
C THR A 120 -3.53 -5.10 0.87
N ARG A 121 -3.23 -5.24 2.15
CA ARG A 121 -2.61 -4.20 2.97
C ARG A 121 -1.09 -4.27 2.89
N TYR A 122 -0.47 -3.10 2.82
CA TYR A 122 0.98 -2.95 2.90
C TYR A 122 1.31 -1.89 3.94
N GLU A 123 2.22 -2.22 4.85
CA GLU A 123 2.68 -1.31 5.89
C GLU A 123 3.90 -0.51 5.43
N VAL A 124 3.96 0.75 5.83
CA VAL A 124 5.04 1.68 5.50
C VAL A 124 5.63 2.18 6.79
N ALA A 125 6.89 1.78 7.05
CA ALA A 125 7.64 2.16 8.24
C ALA A 125 6.80 1.99 9.54
N PRO A 126 6.39 0.76 9.88
CA PRO A 126 5.55 0.47 11.05
C PRO A 126 6.17 0.98 12.35
N GLU A 127 7.50 1.06 12.42
CA GLU A 127 8.22 1.58 13.58
C GLU A 127 8.17 3.12 13.73
N ILE A 128 7.69 3.84 12.70
CA ILE A 128 7.74 5.31 12.65
C ILE A 128 6.35 5.93 12.69
N ASN A 129 5.42 5.51 11.83
CA ASN A 129 4.16 6.26 11.63
C ASN A 129 2.89 5.41 11.39
N ASP A 130 2.95 4.07 11.50
CA ASP A 130 1.83 3.14 11.25
C ASP A 130 1.06 3.44 9.95
N TRP A 131 1.79 3.86 8.91
CA TRP A 131 1.18 4.14 7.62
C TRP A 131 0.90 2.84 6.89
N SER A 132 -0.22 2.80 6.20
CA SER A 132 -0.58 1.68 5.34
C SER A 132 -1.14 2.17 4.02
N TYR A 133 -0.95 1.40 2.97
CA TYR A 133 -1.66 1.54 1.71
C TYR A 133 -2.32 0.23 1.31
N TYR A 134 -3.28 0.32 0.41
CA TYR A 134 -4.13 -0.79 0.02
C TYR A 134 -4.12 -0.96 -1.48
N SER A 135 -4.00 -2.20 -1.93
CA SER A 135 -4.11 -2.55 -3.33
C SER A 135 -5.14 -3.64 -3.55
N ILE A 136 -5.59 -3.78 -4.78
CA ILE A 136 -6.39 -4.90 -5.21
C ILE A 136 -5.87 -5.38 -6.56
N ARG A 137 -5.87 -6.69 -6.76
CA ARG A 137 -5.57 -7.29 -8.05
C ARG A 137 -6.83 -7.21 -8.92
N ALA A 138 -6.75 -6.44 -10.01
CA ALA A 138 -7.79 -6.35 -11.00
C ALA A 138 -7.34 -7.02 -12.32
N ARG A 139 -8.27 -7.22 -13.27
CA ARG A 139 -8.00 -7.81 -14.58
C ARG A 139 -6.83 -7.16 -15.32
N ASP A 140 -6.69 -5.85 -15.20
CA ASP A 140 -5.65 -5.06 -15.87
C ASP A 140 -4.33 -5.01 -15.07
N GLY A 141 -4.24 -5.73 -13.95
CA GLY A 141 -3.12 -5.75 -13.02
C GLY A 141 -3.45 -5.15 -11.66
N GLN A 142 -2.41 -4.96 -10.86
CA GLN A 142 -2.52 -4.42 -9.52
C GLN A 142 -2.82 -2.92 -9.56
N ILE A 143 -3.84 -2.50 -8.81
CA ILE A 143 -4.26 -1.10 -8.66
C ILE A 143 -4.43 -0.75 -7.19
N TYR A 144 -4.34 0.54 -6.87
CA TYR A 144 -4.24 1.03 -5.49
C TYR A 144 -5.41 1.92 -5.12
N PHE A 145 -5.80 1.85 -3.85
CA PHE A 145 -6.72 2.81 -3.25
C PHE A 145 -6.08 4.20 -3.25
N ARG A 146 -6.72 5.17 -3.91
CA ARG A 146 -6.18 6.52 -4.10
C ARG A 146 -7.25 7.60 -3.97
N TYR A 147 -6.88 8.73 -3.38
CA TYR A 147 -7.60 10.00 -3.54
C TYR A 147 -6.79 10.94 -4.42
N PRO A 148 -7.22 11.35 -5.62
CA PRO A 148 -6.40 12.19 -6.49
C PRO A 148 -5.92 13.49 -5.81
N GLU A 149 -6.72 14.03 -4.89
CA GLU A 149 -6.43 15.23 -4.10
C GLU A 149 -6.74 14.98 -2.62
N TYR A 150 -5.95 15.55 -1.70
CA TYR A 150 -6.15 15.37 -0.25
C TYR A 150 -6.91 16.55 0.34
N ARG A 151 -8.20 16.64 0.01
CA ARG A 151 -9.11 17.70 0.48
C ARG A 151 -10.49 17.15 0.85
N PRO A 152 -11.29 17.89 1.65
CA PRO A 152 -12.68 17.53 1.92
C PRO A 152 -13.48 17.30 0.63
N ARG A 153 -14.37 16.30 0.68
CA ARG A 153 -15.23 15.80 -0.40
C ARG A 153 -14.49 15.15 -1.57
N ALA A 154 -13.17 14.94 -1.50
CA ALA A 154 -12.49 14.11 -2.48
C ALA A 154 -13.02 12.68 -2.40
N ILE A 155 -13.31 12.07 -3.56
CA ILE A 155 -13.85 10.72 -3.67
C ILE A 155 -12.72 9.75 -4.03
N ALA A 156 -12.75 8.58 -3.42
CA ALA A 156 -11.78 7.52 -3.66
C ALA A 156 -11.96 6.89 -5.04
N GLN A 157 -10.83 6.57 -5.66
CA GLN A 157 -10.76 5.85 -6.93
C GLN A 157 -9.57 4.89 -6.90
N ALA A 158 -9.56 3.93 -7.82
CA ALA A 158 -8.39 3.11 -8.04
C ALA A 158 -7.44 3.75 -9.05
N ALA A 159 -6.15 3.70 -8.76
CA ALA A 159 -5.10 4.26 -9.63
C ALA A 159 -3.82 3.42 -9.58
N SER A 160 -2.83 3.77 -10.42
CA SER A 160 -1.51 3.13 -10.43
C SER A 160 -0.61 3.54 -9.26
N THR A 161 -0.98 4.56 -8.50
CA THR A 161 -0.24 5.05 -7.33
C THR A 161 -1.11 5.02 -6.07
N PRO A 162 -0.54 4.68 -4.90
CA PRO A 162 -1.30 4.59 -3.66
C PRO A 162 -1.49 5.94 -2.96
N SER A 163 -2.54 6.01 -2.14
CA SER A 163 -2.62 6.94 -1.01
C SER A 163 -2.16 6.23 0.28
N LEU A 164 -1.55 7.01 1.18
CA LEU A 164 -1.14 6.53 2.50
C LEU A 164 -2.20 6.90 3.54
N PHE A 165 -2.48 5.95 4.42
CA PHE A 165 -3.49 6.08 5.45
C PHE A 165 -2.95 5.66 6.82
N ARG A 166 -3.61 6.16 7.86
CA ARG A 166 -3.47 5.71 9.24
C ARG A 166 -4.76 5.04 9.67
N ILE A 167 -4.64 3.89 10.32
CA ILE A 167 -5.78 3.25 10.99
C ILE A 167 -5.73 3.64 12.46
N GLU A 168 -6.85 4.14 12.97
CA GLU A 168 -7.00 4.51 14.37
C GLU A 168 -8.13 3.71 15.01
N VAL A 169 -7.86 3.12 16.17
CA VAL A 169 -8.87 2.42 16.97
C VAL A 169 -9.82 3.45 17.57
N ASP A 170 -11.12 3.22 17.42
CA ASP A 170 -12.22 4.05 17.93
C ASP A 170 -13.27 3.17 18.63
N GLY A 171 -12.83 2.48 19.69
CA GLY A 171 -13.61 1.51 20.45
C GLY A 171 -13.33 0.06 20.03
N GLU A 172 -13.98 -0.88 20.71
CA GLU A 172 -13.81 -2.31 20.45
C GLU A 172 -14.32 -2.66 19.04
N GLY A 173 -13.43 -3.16 18.19
CA GLY A 173 -13.75 -3.58 16.81
C GLY A 173 -14.20 -2.44 15.87
N SER A 174 -13.95 -1.19 16.23
CA SER A 174 -14.32 0.01 15.46
C SER A 174 -13.09 0.84 15.16
N TYR A 175 -12.95 1.27 13.91
CA TYR A 175 -11.76 1.92 13.40
C TYR A 175 -12.12 3.14 12.55
N VAL A 176 -11.22 4.12 12.52
CA VAL A 176 -11.27 5.26 11.61
C VAL A 176 -10.03 5.23 10.72
N VAL A 177 -10.24 5.34 9.41
CA VAL A 177 -9.15 5.43 8.42
C VAL A 177 -8.92 6.90 8.07
N ALA A 178 -7.72 7.40 8.34
CA ALA A 178 -7.40 8.82 8.26
C ALA A 178 -6.16 9.12 7.41
N LEU A 179 -6.06 10.36 6.94
CA LEU A 179 -4.87 10.92 6.29
C LEU A 179 -4.75 12.42 6.60
N GLU A 180 -3.60 13.00 6.31
CA GLU A 180 -3.39 14.46 6.39
C GLU A 180 -3.64 15.10 5.02
N SER A 181 -4.39 16.20 5.01
CA SER A 181 -4.62 17.04 3.84
C SER A 181 -3.34 17.75 3.41
N GLU A 182 -3.37 18.37 2.23
CA GLU A 182 -2.28 19.25 1.77
C GLU A 182 -2.03 20.45 2.69
N THR A 183 -3.07 20.88 3.43
CA THR A 183 -3.00 21.97 4.41
C THR A 183 -2.66 21.50 5.83
N GLY A 184 -2.44 20.19 6.03
CA GLY A 184 -2.17 19.58 7.34
C GLY A 184 -3.42 19.31 8.19
N GLU A 185 -4.62 19.52 7.65
CA GLU A 185 -5.87 19.13 8.30
C GLU A 185 -6.02 17.60 8.27
N LYS A 186 -6.43 17.01 9.39
CA LYS A 186 -6.73 15.58 9.43
C LYS A 186 -8.08 15.29 8.77
N LEU A 187 -8.06 14.44 7.75
CA LEU A 187 -9.25 13.98 7.04
C LEU A 187 -9.47 12.48 7.31
N ALA A 188 -10.72 12.05 7.23
CA ALA A 188 -11.11 10.66 7.44
C ALA A 188 -11.97 10.14 6.29
N TRP A 189 -11.82 8.85 5.97
CA TRP A 189 -12.74 8.13 5.11
C TRP A 189 -14.15 8.24 5.70
N THR A 190 -15.10 8.59 4.84
CA THR A 190 -16.49 8.80 5.22
C THR A 190 -17.39 8.13 4.20
N ALA A 191 -18.26 7.25 4.67
CA ALA A 191 -19.28 6.61 3.87
C ALA A 191 -20.44 7.59 3.62
N GLU A 192 -20.59 8.05 2.38
CA GLU A 192 -21.65 8.99 2.01
C GLU A 192 -22.27 8.64 0.66
N ARG A 193 -23.49 9.11 0.43
CA ARG A 193 -24.17 8.93 -0.85
C ARG A 193 -23.60 9.92 -1.86
N SER A 194 -23.12 9.44 -3.00
CA SER A 194 -22.66 10.31 -4.07
C SER A 194 -23.83 11.16 -4.58
N THR A 195 -23.62 12.47 -4.63
CA THR A 195 -24.57 13.43 -5.21
C THR A 195 -24.32 13.68 -6.69
N THR A 196 -23.20 13.19 -7.23
CA THR A 196 -22.74 13.43 -8.60
C THR A 196 -22.82 12.19 -9.49
N ALA A 197 -22.85 10.98 -8.92
CA ALA A 197 -23.00 9.75 -9.68
C ALA A 197 -24.47 9.50 -10.11
N PRO A 198 -24.73 9.04 -11.36
CA PRO A 198 -26.09 8.83 -11.88
C PRO A 198 -26.94 7.88 -11.02
N ASN A 199 -26.30 6.89 -10.40
CA ASN A 199 -26.92 5.87 -9.55
C ASN A 199 -26.95 6.25 -8.06
N ARG A 200 -26.37 7.41 -7.69
CA ARG A 200 -26.22 7.85 -6.29
C ARG A 200 -25.63 6.75 -5.39
N ASN A 201 -24.64 6.01 -5.90
CA ASN A 201 -23.96 4.98 -5.12
C ASN A 201 -23.33 5.57 -3.85
N MET A 202 -23.22 4.75 -2.81
CA MET A 202 -22.43 5.13 -1.65
C MET A 202 -20.94 5.06 -2.00
N VAL A 203 -20.20 6.13 -1.71
CA VAL A 203 -18.79 6.27 -2.04
C VAL A 203 -17.96 6.50 -0.80
N VAL A 204 -16.66 6.19 -0.88
CA VAL A 204 -15.70 6.56 0.16
C VAL A 204 -15.17 7.95 -0.16
N SER A 205 -15.52 8.92 0.68
CA SER A 205 -15.07 10.31 0.55
C SER A 205 -14.13 10.70 1.68
N LEU A 206 -13.35 11.75 1.50
CA LEU A 206 -12.65 12.42 2.60
C LEU A 206 -13.55 13.49 3.23
N GLN A 207 -13.68 13.49 4.55
CA GLN A 207 -14.30 14.59 5.28
C GLN A 207 -13.42 14.98 6.48
N PRO A 208 -13.60 16.18 7.04
CA PRO A 208 -12.92 16.56 8.28
C PRO A 208 -13.09 15.49 9.36
N TYR A 209 -12.00 15.15 10.03
CA TYR A 209 -11.97 14.09 11.03
C TYR A 209 -12.86 14.47 12.24
N LYS A 210 -13.93 13.69 12.46
CA LYS A 210 -14.90 13.93 13.55
C LYS A 210 -15.34 12.65 14.28
N ARG A 211 -14.84 11.48 13.88
CA ARG A 211 -15.24 10.15 14.40
C ARG A 211 -16.76 9.92 14.37
N SER A 212 -17.42 10.44 13.33
CA SER A 212 -18.85 10.23 13.16
C SER A 212 -19.15 8.77 12.83
N ARG A 213 -20.40 8.33 12.99
CA ARG A 213 -20.78 6.95 12.61
C ARG A 213 -20.47 6.62 11.15
N ALA A 214 -20.50 7.61 10.25
CA ALA A 214 -20.15 7.44 8.85
C ALA A 214 -18.64 7.32 8.60
N GLN A 215 -17.80 7.67 9.58
CA GLN A 215 -16.34 7.55 9.54
C GLN A 215 -15.81 6.29 10.23
N ARG A 216 -16.72 5.44 10.74
CA ARG A 216 -16.39 4.24 11.49
C ARG A 216 -16.53 2.99 10.63
N PHE A 217 -15.53 2.14 10.74
CA PHE A 217 -15.42 0.90 9.98
C PHE A 217 -15.13 -0.26 10.92
N LYS A 218 -15.67 -1.43 10.59
CA LYS A 218 -15.07 -2.69 11.03
C LYS A 218 -13.96 -3.03 10.04
N ILE A 219 -12.83 -3.49 10.56
CA ILE A 219 -11.71 -3.98 9.76
C ILE A 219 -11.50 -5.44 10.15
N ALA A 220 -11.55 -6.33 9.17
CA ALA A 220 -11.30 -7.75 9.35
C ALA A 220 -10.22 -8.20 8.37
N GLU A 221 -9.41 -9.15 8.81
CA GLU A 221 -8.49 -9.90 7.95
C GLU A 221 -9.17 -11.24 7.63
N GLU A 222 -9.38 -11.51 6.35
CA GLU A 222 -10.06 -12.71 5.87
C GLU A 222 -9.08 -13.56 5.05
N TYR A 223 -9.00 -14.87 5.35
CA TYR A 223 -8.25 -15.83 4.56
C TYR A 223 -9.13 -16.36 3.42
N VAL A 224 -8.80 -15.97 2.18
CA VAL A 224 -9.58 -16.33 0.97
C VAL A 224 -8.61 -16.45 -0.20
N ASP A 225 -8.82 -17.41 -1.10
CA ASP A 225 -8.22 -17.39 -2.45
C ASP A 225 -9.18 -16.63 -3.36
N PRO A 226 -8.98 -15.32 -3.59
CA PRO A 226 -9.99 -14.52 -4.25
C PRO A 226 -9.89 -14.72 -5.76
N ASP A 227 -11.04 -14.87 -6.41
CA ASP A 227 -11.13 -14.59 -7.84
C ASP A 227 -10.62 -13.16 -8.10
N ASP A 228 -9.91 -12.97 -9.22
CA ASP A 228 -9.52 -11.64 -9.68
C ASP A 228 -10.77 -10.74 -9.76
N CYS A 229 -10.64 -9.50 -9.28
CA CYS A 229 -11.54 -8.43 -9.69
C CYS A 229 -11.25 -8.11 -11.18
#